data_AF-A0A957UVF2-F1
#
_entry.id   AF-A0A957UVF2-F1
#
_cell.length_a   1.000
_cell.length_b   1.000
_cell.length_c   1.000
_cell.angle_alpha   90.00
_cell.angle_beta   90.00
_cell.angle_gamma   90.00
#
_symmetry.space_group_name_H-M   'P 1'
#
loop_
_entity.id
_entity.type
_entity.pdbx_description
1 polymer ?
#
loop_
_entity_poly.entity_id
_entity_poly.type
_entity_poly.pdbx_seq_one_letter_code
_entity_poly.pdbx_strand_id
1 'polypeptide(L)'
;EVLEPTWLEDMAGWAMRPQVGVVGAKLIRPDDTIQHAGIVMGLVGHGSHIFDGGHENVYGIFGSPEYYRNYLAVTGACMMIQRTKFDELGGFDEVYEIGFSDMELCLRAVEHGYRNAYTPFARLLHHEGGSRGYYLPPSDVLRATYQMWPVIEQGDPHFNPNLSHLKRVPTVGPPDEKGADLRLLEVLQNYGLIRFSAPTHLVDGNALAGVTPDLPTPVPWPDCAKSCPQREKVALHILLVSHDLSLSGAPILMLTLARYLKKLGHSLTVVSPYEGPLGQEYEALDATVVVAEDLLDDVRIDAQMVCGDYQLVVANTILGWRSILAAKAFHIPSILWIHESKFGQETVRHRVGVKDALNAANAILFPTQTTANLYQEFLTCNNSHVFPYGLDVNELDQSMGNEQPLHQMATDKVRVVNIGSVEPRKGQDVLLKAVESMPGTASQSMELYMLGRLLDKLDANFTQRMRNEVEGMPNAHLLGQLPRAAIMAHLQAADIFVLSSRDEVLPVTILEAMYHGKAIISTRVGGVAEIIEDGINGLLVDMEDHKALAERLTLLGGDAELRKRLGEAARQTFHERLTMDQFGPAFEEMMAAVVYK
;
A
#
# COMPACT_ATOMS: atom_id res chain seq x y z
N GLU A 1 -12.76 -38.67 2.00
CA GLU A 1 -12.85 -40.14 2.03
C GLU A 1 -13.54 -40.62 0.76
N VAL A 2 -13.12 -41.75 0.20
CA VAL A 2 -13.75 -42.31 -1.00
C VAL A 2 -15.00 -43.09 -0.59
N LEU A 3 -16.13 -42.84 -1.23
CA LEU A 3 -17.39 -43.53 -0.95
C LEU A 3 -17.66 -44.68 -1.92
N GLU A 4 -17.14 -44.60 -3.16
CA GLU A 4 -17.40 -45.58 -4.22
C GLU A 4 -16.12 -46.32 -4.62
N PRO A 5 -16.08 -47.66 -4.61
CA PRO A 5 -14.89 -48.43 -4.98
C PRO A 5 -14.39 -48.17 -6.40
N THR A 6 -15.29 -47.87 -7.34
CA THR A 6 -14.97 -47.69 -8.78
C THR A 6 -14.74 -46.23 -9.17
N TRP A 7 -14.60 -45.33 -8.21
CA TRP A 7 -14.47 -43.88 -8.46
C TRP A 7 -13.31 -43.55 -9.41
N LEU A 8 -12.18 -44.26 -9.27
CA LEU A 8 -10.96 -43.98 -10.02
C LEU A 8 -11.09 -44.45 -11.47
N GLU A 9 -11.65 -45.65 -11.69
CA GLU A 9 -11.94 -46.18 -13.01
C GLU A 9 -12.92 -45.29 -13.77
N ASP A 10 -13.93 -44.76 -13.10
CA ASP A 10 -14.91 -43.86 -13.72
C ASP A 10 -14.26 -42.54 -14.15
N MET A 11 -13.52 -41.88 -13.25
CA MET A 11 -12.79 -40.65 -13.60
C MET A 11 -11.76 -40.89 -14.70
N ALA A 12 -11.01 -42.00 -14.64
CA ALA A 12 -10.01 -42.35 -15.65
C ALA A 12 -10.65 -42.61 -17.02
N GLY A 13 -11.81 -43.28 -17.05
CA GLY A 13 -12.58 -43.52 -18.27
C GLY A 13 -12.95 -42.23 -19.02
N TRP A 14 -13.20 -41.14 -18.30
CA TRP A 14 -13.42 -39.81 -18.86
C TRP A 14 -12.11 -39.09 -19.21
N ALA A 15 -11.11 -39.11 -18.33
CA ALA A 15 -9.84 -38.41 -18.54
C ALA A 15 -9.06 -38.95 -19.75
N MET A 16 -9.22 -40.24 -20.07
CA MET A 16 -8.62 -40.89 -21.24
C MET A 16 -9.27 -40.46 -22.57
N ARG A 17 -10.41 -39.76 -22.56
CA ARG A 17 -11.04 -39.28 -23.79
C ARG A 17 -10.21 -38.15 -24.39
N PRO A 18 -9.85 -38.19 -25.68
CA PRO A 18 -9.02 -37.15 -26.30
C PRO A 18 -9.54 -35.73 -26.08
N GLN A 19 -10.85 -35.55 -26.20
CA GLN A 19 -11.59 -34.29 -26.01
C GLN A 19 -11.75 -33.77 -24.57
N VAL A 20 -11.41 -34.55 -23.53
CA VAL A 20 -11.67 -34.18 -22.12
C VAL A 20 -10.38 -33.70 -21.48
N GLY A 21 -10.37 -32.48 -20.95
CA GLY A 21 -9.21 -31.88 -20.30
C GLY A 21 -9.17 -32.26 -18.83
N VAL A 22 -10.22 -31.88 -18.11
CA VAL A 22 -10.34 -32.05 -16.66
C VAL A 22 -11.59 -32.87 -16.32
N VAL A 23 -11.47 -33.78 -15.34
CA VAL A 23 -12.61 -34.53 -14.79
C VAL A 23 -12.79 -34.22 -13.31
N GLY A 24 -13.99 -33.78 -12.92
CA GLY A 24 -14.37 -33.51 -11.53
C GLY A 24 -15.23 -34.62 -10.94
N ALA A 25 -15.01 -34.91 -9.67
CA ALA A 25 -15.80 -35.86 -8.87
C ALA A 25 -17.04 -35.19 -8.25
N LYS A 26 -17.96 -35.98 -7.66
CA LYS A 26 -19.02 -35.49 -6.79
C LYS A 26 -18.54 -35.46 -5.34
N LEU A 27 -18.65 -34.30 -4.69
CA LEU A 27 -18.21 -34.13 -3.30
C LEU A 27 -19.42 -33.92 -2.38
N ILE A 28 -19.45 -34.71 -1.30
CA ILE A 28 -20.51 -34.73 -0.29
C ILE A 28 -19.92 -34.30 1.05
N ARG A 29 -20.66 -33.52 1.84
CA ARG A 29 -20.30 -33.15 3.21
C ARG A 29 -20.69 -34.25 4.22
N PRO A 30 -20.15 -34.20 5.45
CA PRO A 30 -20.54 -35.11 6.54
C PRO A 30 -22.03 -35.06 6.94
N ASP A 31 -22.76 -34.03 6.55
CA ASP A 31 -24.20 -33.87 6.78
C ASP A 31 -25.06 -34.37 5.59
N ASP A 32 -24.47 -35.15 4.69
CA ASP A 32 -25.08 -35.72 3.48
C ASP A 32 -25.58 -34.67 2.46
N THR A 33 -25.12 -33.42 2.58
CA THR A 33 -25.36 -32.37 1.58
C THR A 33 -24.28 -32.36 0.49
N ILE A 34 -24.65 -31.94 -0.72
CA ILE A 34 -23.70 -31.76 -1.82
C ILE A 34 -22.81 -30.55 -1.52
N GLN A 35 -21.51 -30.71 -1.73
CA GLN A 35 -20.52 -29.63 -1.79
C GLN A 35 -20.11 -29.31 -3.22
N HIS A 36 -20.00 -30.31 -4.10
CA HIS A 36 -19.62 -30.10 -5.49
C HIS A 36 -20.35 -31.06 -6.44
N ALA A 37 -20.95 -30.49 -7.48
CA ALA A 37 -21.50 -31.20 -8.63
C ALA A 37 -21.23 -30.43 -9.95
N GLY A 38 -20.05 -29.83 -10.05
CA GLY A 38 -19.68 -28.85 -11.08
C GLY A 38 -19.63 -27.41 -10.57
N ILE A 39 -18.93 -26.54 -11.31
CA ILE A 39 -18.88 -25.09 -11.05
C ILE A 39 -19.50 -24.36 -12.25
N VAL A 40 -20.33 -23.37 -11.94
CA VAL A 40 -20.90 -22.44 -12.93
C VAL A 40 -20.20 -21.09 -12.77
N MET A 41 -19.68 -20.55 -13.87
CA MET A 41 -19.05 -19.23 -13.90
C MET A 41 -20.10 -18.12 -13.70
N GLY A 42 -19.76 -17.09 -12.93
CA GLY A 42 -20.67 -15.98 -12.63
C GLY A 42 -21.73 -16.28 -11.56
N LEU A 43 -21.80 -17.53 -11.06
CA LEU A 43 -22.68 -17.95 -9.97
C LEU A 43 -22.11 -17.47 -8.63
N VAL A 44 -22.86 -16.65 -7.89
CA VAL A 44 -22.51 -16.07 -6.58
C VAL A 44 -21.11 -15.38 -6.60
N GLY A 45 -20.81 -14.61 -7.64
CA GLY A 45 -19.53 -13.93 -7.82
C GLY A 45 -18.76 -14.46 -9.03
N HIS A 46 -17.49 -14.84 -8.86
CA HIS A 46 -16.63 -15.40 -9.91
C HIS A 46 -17.14 -16.73 -10.45
N GLY A 47 -17.56 -17.61 -9.56
CA GLY A 47 -18.16 -18.90 -9.86
C GLY A 47 -18.37 -19.70 -8.59
N SER A 48 -19.33 -20.60 -8.62
CA SER A 48 -19.70 -21.36 -7.43
C SER A 48 -20.17 -22.78 -7.77
N HIS A 49 -20.15 -23.61 -6.75
CA HIS A 49 -20.55 -25.00 -6.83
C HIS A 49 -22.06 -25.09 -7.01
N ILE A 50 -22.50 -25.66 -8.14
CA ILE A 50 -23.92 -25.88 -8.38
C ILE A 50 -24.42 -27.06 -7.55
N PHE A 51 -25.67 -26.96 -7.08
CA PHE A 51 -26.32 -27.85 -6.10
C PHE A 51 -25.72 -27.82 -4.69
N ASP A 52 -24.77 -26.94 -4.39
CA ASP A 52 -24.18 -26.81 -3.06
C ASP A 52 -25.25 -26.56 -1.96
N GLY A 53 -25.19 -27.35 -0.90
CA GLY A 53 -26.15 -27.39 0.22
C GLY A 53 -27.44 -28.17 -0.09
N GLY A 54 -27.61 -28.65 -1.32
CA GLY A 54 -28.74 -29.49 -1.72
C GLY A 54 -28.58 -30.96 -1.31
N HIS A 55 -29.68 -31.70 -1.33
CA HIS A 55 -29.65 -33.15 -1.12
C HIS A 55 -29.03 -33.88 -2.31
N GLU A 56 -28.32 -34.96 -2.02
CA GLU A 56 -27.55 -35.73 -2.98
C GLU A 56 -28.34 -36.23 -4.19
N ASN A 57 -29.64 -36.51 -4.04
CA ASN A 57 -30.50 -37.11 -5.07
C ASN A 57 -31.61 -36.15 -5.54
N VAL A 58 -31.33 -34.85 -5.58
CA VAL A 58 -32.33 -33.88 -6.06
C VAL A 58 -32.60 -34.10 -7.55
N TYR A 59 -33.87 -34.28 -7.88
CA TYR A 59 -34.35 -34.29 -9.26
C TYR A 59 -35.37 -33.17 -9.41
N GLY A 60 -35.00 -32.15 -10.18
CA GLY A 60 -35.85 -31.00 -10.47
C GLY A 60 -36.02 -30.75 -11.96
N ILE A 61 -36.96 -29.86 -12.30
CA ILE A 61 -37.20 -29.44 -13.68
C ILE A 61 -35.99 -28.71 -14.31
N PHE A 62 -35.07 -28.20 -13.48
CA PHE A 62 -33.85 -27.51 -13.89
C PHE A 62 -32.61 -28.42 -13.94
N GLY A 63 -32.78 -29.71 -13.63
CA GLY A 63 -31.71 -30.70 -13.70
C GLY A 63 -31.54 -31.52 -12.43
N SER A 64 -30.47 -32.31 -12.43
CA SER A 64 -30.07 -33.19 -11.34
C SER A 64 -28.54 -33.24 -11.28
N PRO A 65 -27.95 -33.37 -10.08
CA PRO A 65 -26.54 -33.65 -9.90
C PRO A 65 -26.17 -35.09 -10.25
N GLU A 66 -27.12 -35.95 -10.62
CA GLU A 66 -26.90 -37.38 -10.93
C GLU A 66 -26.57 -37.69 -12.40
N TYR A 67 -26.23 -36.66 -13.19
CA TYR A 67 -25.92 -36.83 -14.60
C TYR A 67 -24.49 -36.40 -14.91
N TYR A 68 -23.84 -37.13 -15.83
CA TYR A 68 -22.64 -36.63 -16.50
C TYR A 68 -22.94 -35.29 -17.17
N ARG A 69 -22.08 -34.30 -16.95
CA ARG A 69 -22.24 -32.96 -17.51
C ARG A 69 -20.91 -32.36 -17.90
N ASN A 70 -20.94 -31.49 -18.90
CA ASN A 70 -19.83 -30.57 -19.11
C ASN A 70 -20.10 -29.31 -18.28
N TYR A 71 -19.06 -28.81 -17.64
CA TYR A 71 -19.02 -27.52 -16.96
C TYR A 71 -17.82 -26.75 -17.47
N LEU A 72 -17.82 -25.42 -17.29
CA LEU A 72 -16.62 -24.66 -17.57
C LEU A 72 -15.52 -24.93 -16.54
N ALA A 73 -15.91 -25.24 -15.28
CA ALA A 73 -14.95 -25.57 -14.23
C ALA A 73 -15.45 -26.70 -13.31
N VAL A 74 -14.48 -27.38 -12.67
CA VAL A 74 -14.66 -28.34 -11.60
C VAL A 74 -13.66 -28.03 -10.48
N THR A 75 -13.92 -28.51 -9.26
CA THR A 75 -13.09 -28.14 -8.10
C THR A 75 -11.79 -28.94 -8.01
N GLY A 76 -10.74 -28.28 -7.54
CA GLY A 76 -9.44 -28.87 -7.23
C GLY A 76 -9.42 -29.79 -6.01
N ALA A 77 -10.50 -29.84 -5.21
CA ALA A 77 -10.60 -30.77 -4.08
C ALA A 77 -10.54 -32.24 -4.52
N CYS A 78 -11.03 -32.57 -5.72
CA CYS A 78 -10.77 -33.84 -6.39
C CYS A 78 -11.00 -33.70 -7.90
N MET A 79 -9.90 -33.64 -8.66
CA MET A 79 -9.91 -33.58 -10.12
C MET A 79 -8.91 -34.57 -10.73
N MET A 80 -9.16 -35.01 -11.96
CA MET A 80 -8.26 -35.87 -12.72
C MET A 80 -7.96 -35.27 -14.09
N ILE A 81 -6.68 -35.26 -14.46
CA ILE A 81 -6.16 -34.74 -15.72
C ILE A 81 -5.12 -35.72 -16.25
N GLN A 82 -5.11 -35.95 -17.56
CA GLN A 82 -4.04 -36.70 -18.20
C GLN A 82 -2.73 -35.89 -18.14
N ARG A 83 -1.64 -36.49 -17.65
CA ARG A 83 -0.34 -35.81 -17.50
C ARG A 83 0.07 -34.98 -18.71
N THR A 84 -0.01 -35.55 -19.92
CA THR A 84 0.36 -34.84 -21.14
C THR A 84 -0.44 -33.57 -21.37
N LYS A 85 -1.74 -33.56 -21.01
CA LYS A 85 -2.60 -32.37 -21.08
C LYS A 85 -2.30 -31.38 -19.97
N PHE A 86 -1.98 -31.86 -18.76
CA PHE A 86 -1.56 -30.99 -17.66
C PHE A 86 -0.27 -30.22 -18.01
N ASP A 87 0.70 -30.93 -18.58
CA ASP A 87 1.96 -30.34 -19.04
C ASP A 87 1.73 -29.38 -20.23
N GLU A 88 0.85 -29.75 -21.18
CA GLU A 88 0.44 -28.88 -22.30
C GLU A 88 -0.22 -27.58 -21.82
N LEU A 89 -1.08 -27.66 -20.80
CA LEU A 89 -1.75 -26.51 -20.21
C LEU A 89 -0.82 -25.68 -19.32
N GLY A 90 0.42 -26.11 -19.06
CA GLY A 90 1.36 -25.41 -18.20
C GLY A 90 1.07 -25.55 -16.70
N GLY A 91 0.24 -26.52 -16.30
CA GLY A 91 -0.12 -26.78 -14.91
C GLY A 91 -0.94 -25.67 -14.23
N PHE A 92 -1.01 -25.72 -12.90
CA PHE A 92 -1.69 -24.69 -12.11
C PHE A 92 -0.92 -23.37 -12.17
N ASP A 93 -1.67 -22.28 -12.16
CA ASP A 93 -1.11 -20.94 -12.00
C ASP A 93 -0.66 -20.70 -10.55
N GLU A 94 0.65 -20.73 -10.32
CA GLU A 94 1.27 -20.58 -8.99
C GLU A 94 1.27 -19.13 -8.46
N VAL A 95 0.73 -18.17 -9.24
CA VAL A 95 0.50 -16.81 -8.74
C VAL A 95 -0.60 -16.82 -7.68
N TYR A 96 -1.62 -17.66 -7.86
CA TYR A 96 -2.67 -17.87 -6.87
C TYR A 96 -2.08 -18.50 -5.61
N GLU A 97 -2.37 -17.89 -4.47
CA GLU A 97 -1.86 -18.34 -3.17
C GLU A 97 -2.74 -19.45 -2.58
N ILE A 98 -4.06 -19.34 -2.74
CA ILE A 98 -5.04 -20.23 -2.10
C ILE A 98 -6.15 -20.66 -3.08
N GLY A 99 -6.82 -19.71 -3.73
CA GLY A 99 -8.09 -19.96 -4.44
C GLY A 99 -8.02 -19.79 -5.96
N PHE A 100 -9.05 -20.27 -6.65
CA PHE A 100 -9.34 -20.07 -8.09
C PHE A 100 -8.41 -20.72 -9.12
N SER A 101 -7.25 -21.26 -8.72
CA SER A 101 -6.31 -21.91 -9.65
C SER A 101 -6.91 -23.14 -10.35
N ASP A 102 -7.85 -23.83 -9.71
CA ASP A 102 -8.61 -24.95 -10.29
C ASP A 102 -9.58 -24.49 -11.39
N MET A 103 -10.31 -23.40 -11.15
CA MET A 103 -11.19 -22.79 -12.13
C MET A 103 -10.41 -22.22 -13.32
N GLU A 104 -9.30 -21.53 -13.06
CA GLU A 104 -8.44 -20.99 -14.11
C GLU A 104 -7.88 -22.11 -15.00
N LEU A 105 -7.33 -23.18 -14.42
CA LEU A 105 -6.85 -24.34 -15.18
C LEU A 105 -7.93 -24.97 -16.06
N CYS A 106 -9.17 -25.04 -15.53
CA CYS A 106 -10.32 -25.53 -16.29
C CYS A 106 -10.67 -24.61 -17.47
N LEU A 107 -10.66 -23.29 -17.29
CA LEU A 107 -10.91 -22.33 -18.36
C LEU A 107 -9.84 -22.43 -19.44
N ARG A 108 -8.56 -22.49 -19.05
CA ARG A 108 -7.44 -22.70 -19.98
C ARG A 108 -7.59 -24.00 -20.77
N ALA A 109 -8.09 -25.07 -20.15
CA ALA A 109 -8.41 -26.32 -20.85
C ALA A 109 -9.48 -26.11 -21.94
N VAL A 110 -10.52 -25.32 -21.66
CA VAL A 110 -11.56 -24.97 -22.66
C VAL A 110 -10.98 -24.15 -23.80
N GLU A 111 -10.10 -23.19 -23.52
CA GLU A 111 -9.41 -22.39 -24.54
C GLU A 111 -8.53 -23.25 -25.47
N HIS A 112 -7.95 -24.34 -24.95
CA HIS A 112 -7.22 -25.35 -25.73
C HIS A 112 -8.14 -26.34 -26.48
N GLY A 113 -9.46 -26.13 -26.45
CA GLY A 113 -10.45 -26.95 -27.15
C GLY A 113 -10.86 -28.22 -26.41
N TYR A 114 -10.44 -28.40 -25.16
CA TYR A 114 -10.88 -29.50 -24.32
C TYR A 114 -12.23 -29.20 -23.65
N ARG A 115 -12.89 -30.24 -23.15
CA ARG A 115 -14.09 -30.15 -22.30
C ARG A 115 -13.76 -30.56 -20.88
N ASN A 116 -14.35 -29.89 -19.91
CA ASN A 116 -14.29 -30.34 -18.52
C ASN A 116 -15.55 -31.15 -18.21
N ALA A 117 -15.36 -32.35 -17.70
CA ALA A 117 -16.43 -33.31 -17.43
C ALA A 117 -16.64 -33.46 -15.92
N TYR A 118 -17.88 -33.42 -15.48
CA TYR A 118 -18.28 -33.83 -14.14
C TYR A 118 -18.85 -35.25 -14.21
N THR A 119 -18.46 -36.10 -13.26
CA THR A 119 -19.08 -37.40 -13.04
C THR A 119 -19.77 -37.49 -11.67
N PRO A 120 -21.03 -37.96 -11.61
CA PRO A 120 -21.72 -38.20 -10.34
C PRO A 120 -21.30 -39.52 -9.66
N PHE A 121 -20.59 -40.41 -10.36
CA PHE A 121 -20.30 -41.77 -9.88
C PHE A 121 -18.96 -41.91 -9.17
N ALA A 122 -18.09 -40.91 -9.30
CA ALA A 122 -16.96 -40.75 -8.40
C ALA A 122 -17.39 -39.93 -7.19
N ARG A 123 -17.89 -40.59 -6.13
CA ARG A 123 -18.39 -39.91 -4.93
C ARG A 123 -17.35 -39.95 -3.82
N LEU A 124 -17.08 -38.77 -3.25
CA LEU A 124 -16.15 -38.62 -2.13
C LEU A 124 -16.77 -37.78 -1.02
N LEU A 125 -16.55 -38.19 0.22
CA LEU A 125 -16.83 -37.39 1.41
C LEU A 125 -15.73 -36.35 1.61
N HIS A 126 -16.08 -35.08 1.69
CA HIS A 126 -15.16 -33.97 1.84
C HIS A 126 -15.46 -33.21 3.15
N HIS A 127 -14.48 -33.24 4.07
CA HIS A 127 -14.53 -32.48 5.32
C HIS A 127 -14.01 -31.05 5.07
N GLU A 128 -14.80 -30.27 4.35
CA GLU A 128 -14.47 -28.93 3.88
C GLU A 128 -13.97 -28.01 5.00
N GLY A 129 -12.97 -27.17 4.68
CA GLY A 129 -12.46 -26.14 5.59
C GLY A 129 -11.75 -26.64 6.84
N GLY A 130 -11.67 -27.96 7.07
CA GLY A 130 -11.14 -28.55 8.30
C GLY A 130 -9.67 -28.23 8.61
N SER A 131 -8.88 -27.81 7.60
CA SER A 131 -7.46 -27.47 7.76
C SER A 131 -7.13 -25.99 7.53
N ARG A 132 -7.89 -25.26 6.69
CA ARG A 132 -7.54 -23.90 6.22
C ARG A 132 -8.60 -22.81 6.40
N GLY A 133 -9.86 -23.14 6.75
CA GLY A 133 -10.95 -22.17 6.79
C GLY A 133 -11.40 -21.69 5.40
N TYR A 134 -12.15 -20.56 5.34
CA TYR A 134 -12.81 -20.03 4.12
C TYR A 134 -12.20 -18.71 3.62
N TYR A 135 -10.99 -18.37 4.06
CA TYR A 135 -10.34 -17.12 3.70
C TYR A 135 -9.74 -17.19 2.27
N LEU A 136 -9.96 -16.13 1.49
CA LEU A 136 -9.35 -15.94 0.17
C LEU A 136 -8.45 -14.69 0.21
N PRO A 137 -7.22 -14.76 -0.31
CA PRO A 137 -6.36 -13.60 -0.44
C PRO A 137 -6.96 -12.55 -1.39
N PRO A 138 -6.92 -11.25 -1.07
CA PRO A 138 -7.37 -10.20 -1.98
C PRO A 138 -6.66 -10.20 -3.35
N SER A 139 -5.38 -10.58 -3.39
CA SER A 139 -4.59 -10.77 -4.61
C SER A 139 -5.20 -11.85 -5.53
N ASP A 140 -5.58 -13.00 -4.98
CA ASP A 140 -6.27 -14.08 -5.70
C ASP A 140 -7.62 -13.60 -6.23
N VAL A 141 -8.39 -12.88 -5.41
CA VAL A 141 -9.69 -12.32 -5.81
C VAL A 141 -9.51 -11.35 -6.98
N LEU A 142 -8.51 -10.47 -6.93
CA LEU A 142 -8.22 -9.54 -8.01
C LEU A 142 -7.83 -10.27 -9.30
N ARG A 143 -6.90 -11.24 -9.21
CA ARG A 143 -6.45 -12.02 -10.37
C ARG A 143 -7.60 -12.81 -11.00
N ALA A 144 -8.43 -13.47 -10.18
CA ALA A 144 -9.62 -14.18 -10.64
C ALA A 144 -10.64 -13.23 -11.27
N THR A 145 -10.85 -12.05 -10.68
CA THR A 145 -11.73 -11.03 -11.28
C THR A 145 -11.25 -10.68 -12.67
N TYR A 146 -9.95 -10.38 -12.82
CA TYR A 146 -9.35 -10.04 -14.10
C TYR A 146 -9.50 -11.15 -15.14
N GLN A 147 -9.04 -12.37 -14.82
CA GLN A 147 -9.00 -13.48 -15.79
C GLN A 147 -10.39 -14.00 -16.16
N MET A 148 -11.33 -14.02 -15.20
CA MET A 148 -12.65 -14.61 -15.41
C MET A 148 -13.68 -13.59 -15.91
N TRP A 149 -13.38 -12.29 -15.88
CA TRP A 149 -14.31 -11.24 -16.30
C TRP A 149 -14.92 -11.51 -17.69
N PRO A 150 -14.13 -11.82 -18.75
CA PRO A 150 -14.70 -11.96 -20.09
C PRO A 150 -15.69 -13.12 -20.19
N VAL A 151 -15.39 -14.24 -19.53
CA VAL A 151 -16.24 -15.44 -19.52
C VAL A 151 -17.53 -15.18 -18.73
N ILE A 152 -17.41 -14.48 -17.61
CA ILE A 152 -18.56 -14.15 -16.75
C ILE A 152 -19.49 -13.14 -17.43
N GLU A 153 -18.91 -12.14 -18.12
CA GLU A 153 -19.66 -11.13 -18.88
C GLU A 153 -20.39 -11.75 -20.08
N GLN A 154 -19.74 -12.69 -20.79
CA GLN A 154 -20.36 -13.42 -21.88
C GLN A 154 -21.46 -14.40 -21.40
N GLY A 155 -21.33 -14.88 -20.16
CA GLY A 155 -22.21 -15.86 -19.54
C GLY A 155 -21.75 -17.30 -19.77
N ASP A 156 -21.92 -18.14 -18.74
CA ASP A 156 -21.55 -19.55 -18.80
C ASP A 156 -22.44 -20.30 -19.82
N PRO A 157 -21.88 -20.91 -20.89
CA PRO A 157 -22.65 -21.58 -21.93
C PRO A 157 -23.32 -22.88 -21.45
N HIS A 158 -22.95 -23.38 -20.27
CA HIS A 158 -23.53 -24.56 -19.64
C HIS A 158 -24.60 -24.23 -18.60
N PHE A 159 -24.90 -22.94 -18.38
CA PHE A 159 -25.95 -22.48 -17.47
C PHE A 159 -26.98 -21.61 -18.20
N ASN A 160 -28.27 -21.83 -17.91
CA ASN A 160 -29.33 -21.09 -18.60
C ASN A 160 -29.41 -19.66 -18.06
N PRO A 161 -29.36 -18.61 -18.92
CA PRO A 161 -29.36 -17.22 -18.48
C PRO A 161 -30.64 -16.78 -17.75
N ASN A 162 -31.73 -17.55 -17.82
CA ASN A 162 -32.98 -17.29 -17.09
C ASN A 162 -33.00 -17.89 -15.67
N LEU A 163 -31.96 -18.63 -15.30
CA LEU A 163 -31.79 -19.13 -13.94
C LEU A 163 -31.05 -18.12 -13.07
N SER A 164 -31.33 -18.14 -11.78
CA SER A 164 -30.68 -17.24 -10.82
C SER A 164 -29.21 -17.57 -10.67
N HIS A 165 -28.36 -16.56 -10.81
CA HIS A 165 -26.94 -16.62 -10.49
C HIS A 165 -26.67 -16.29 -9.00
N LEU A 166 -27.72 -16.07 -8.20
CA LEU A 166 -27.62 -15.88 -6.74
C LEU A 166 -27.92 -17.16 -5.95
N LYS A 167 -28.38 -18.23 -6.62
CA LYS A 167 -28.82 -19.47 -5.97
C LYS A 167 -28.00 -20.66 -6.45
N ARG A 168 -27.31 -21.32 -5.51
CA ARG A 168 -26.50 -22.51 -5.79
C ARG A 168 -27.35 -23.72 -6.21
N VAL A 169 -28.58 -23.81 -5.72
CA VAL A 169 -29.58 -24.74 -6.27
C VAL A 169 -30.38 -24.01 -7.36
N PRO A 170 -30.44 -24.54 -8.60
CA PRO A 170 -31.11 -23.86 -9.71
C PRO A 170 -32.55 -23.44 -9.42
N THR A 171 -32.85 -22.15 -9.59
CA THR A 171 -34.21 -21.59 -9.57
C THR A 171 -34.34 -20.54 -10.68
N VAL A 172 -35.58 -20.17 -11.03
CA VAL A 172 -35.81 -19.02 -11.91
C VAL A 172 -35.25 -17.75 -11.26
N GLY A 173 -34.50 -16.95 -12.03
CA GLY A 173 -33.99 -15.66 -11.57
C GLY A 173 -35.11 -14.62 -11.48
N PRO A 174 -35.13 -13.76 -10.45
CA PRO A 174 -36.05 -12.64 -10.42
C PRO A 174 -35.72 -11.65 -11.55
N PRO A 175 -36.71 -10.91 -12.10
CA PRO A 175 -36.49 -10.00 -13.24
C PRO A 175 -35.48 -8.86 -12.98
N ASP A 176 -35.25 -8.53 -11.71
CA ASP A 176 -34.37 -7.46 -11.23
C ASP A 176 -33.03 -7.98 -10.66
N GLU A 177 -32.66 -9.24 -10.97
CA GLU A 177 -31.37 -9.77 -10.56
C GLU A 177 -30.22 -8.95 -11.16
N LYS A 178 -29.32 -8.46 -10.29
CA LYS A 178 -28.14 -7.67 -10.71
C LYS A 178 -27.29 -8.43 -11.72
N GLY A 179 -26.69 -7.70 -12.66
CA GLY A 179 -25.72 -8.24 -13.61
C GLY A 179 -24.46 -8.81 -12.94
N ALA A 180 -23.70 -9.60 -13.69
CA ALA A 180 -22.50 -10.26 -13.19
C ALA A 180 -21.35 -9.28 -12.91
N ASP A 181 -21.25 -8.21 -13.70
CA ASP A 181 -20.40 -7.05 -13.51
C ASP A 181 -20.56 -6.43 -12.11
N LEU A 182 -21.81 -6.14 -11.72
CA LEU A 182 -22.13 -5.56 -10.42
C LEU A 182 -21.74 -6.47 -9.26
N ARG A 183 -21.97 -7.78 -9.40
CA ARG A 183 -21.60 -8.76 -8.37
C ARG A 183 -20.09 -8.83 -8.20
N LEU A 184 -19.32 -8.79 -9.27
CA LEU A 184 -17.85 -8.79 -9.18
C LEU A 184 -17.32 -7.50 -8.54
N LEU A 185 -17.93 -6.35 -8.84
CA LEU A 185 -17.58 -5.09 -8.15
C LEU A 185 -17.90 -5.15 -6.65
N GLU A 186 -19.04 -5.72 -6.25
CA GLU A 186 -19.37 -5.95 -4.85
C GLU A 186 -18.36 -6.88 -4.17
N VAL A 187 -17.88 -7.93 -4.87
CA VAL A 187 -16.80 -8.78 -4.35
C VAL A 187 -15.53 -7.96 -4.13
N LEU A 188 -15.06 -7.20 -5.13
CA LEU A 188 -13.88 -6.33 -4.96
C LEU A 188 -14.07 -5.37 -3.77
N GLN A 189 -15.25 -4.78 -3.61
CA GLN A 189 -15.53 -3.87 -2.50
C GLN A 189 -15.43 -4.58 -1.14
N ASN A 190 -15.95 -5.80 -1.02
CA ASN A 190 -15.91 -6.59 0.20
C ASN A 190 -14.48 -6.95 0.64
N TYR A 191 -13.55 -7.07 -0.32
CA TYR A 191 -12.12 -7.25 -0.06
C TYR A 191 -11.36 -5.92 0.10
N GLY A 192 -12.06 -4.78 0.14
CA GLY A 192 -11.49 -3.45 0.26
C GLY A 192 -10.78 -2.96 -1.01
N LEU A 193 -10.83 -3.70 -2.11
CA LEU A 193 -10.09 -3.44 -3.33
C LEU A 193 -10.63 -2.24 -4.12
N ILE A 194 -11.92 -1.95 -4.00
CA ILE A 194 -12.53 -0.71 -4.51
C ILE A 194 -13.30 0.01 -3.42
N ARG A 195 -13.42 1.32 -3.51
CA ARG A 195 -14.36 2.14 -2.73
C ARG A 195 -15.42 2.70 -3.67
N PHE A 196 -16.69 2.43 -3.38
CA PHE A 196 -17.74 3.25 -3.96
C PHE A 196 -17.69 4.61 -3.29
N SER A 197 -17.57 5.66 -4.09
CA SER A 197 -17.71 7.03 -3.64
C SER A 197 -19.11 7.16 -3.01
N ALA A 198 -19.18 7.38 -1.70
CA ALA A 198 -20.34 8.12 -1.19
C ALA A 198 -20.19 9.54 -1.73
N PRO A 199 -21.24 10.19 -2.26
CA PRO A 199 -21.17 11.61 -2.54
C PRO A 199 -20.68 12.31 -1.27
N THR A 200 -19.65 13.15 -1.42
CA THR A 200 -18.92 13.81 -0.35
C THR A 200 -19.80 14.83 0.37
N HIS A 201 -20.78 14.38 1.14
CA HIS A 201 -21.46 15.08 2.23
C HIS A 201 -22.34 14.04 2.91
N LEU A 202 -21.99 13.61 4.14
CA LEU A 202 -22.92 13.37 5.24
C LEU A 202 -22.12 12.87 6.45
N VAL A 203 -21.91 13.81 7.37
CA VAL A 203 -21.80 13.55 8.81
C VAL A 203 -23.13 12.95 9.25
N ASP A 204 -23.08 12.03 10.22
CA ASP A 204 -24.18 11.36 10.91
C ASP A 204 -24.56 9.96 10.39
N GLY A 205 -24.16 8.97 11.19
CA GLY A 205 -24.61 7.60 11.09
C GLY A 205 -26.09 7.49 11.42
N ASN A 206 -26.92 7.37 10.39
CA ASN A 206 -28.14 6.56 10.36
C ASN A 206 -28.86 6.76 9.02
N ALA A 207 -28.75 5.76 8.13
CA ALA A 207 -29.75 5.32 7.13
C ALA A 207 -29.05 4.69 5.91
N LEU A 208 -28.70 3.40 5.99
CA LEU A 208 -28.42 2.58 4.81
C LEU A 208 -29.69 1.83 4.41
N ALA A 209 -30.63 2.56 3.82
CA ALA A 209 -31.76 1.97 3.11
C ALA A 209 -32.15 2.89 1.95
N GLY A 210 -31.73 2.54 0.74
CA GLY A 210 -32.28 3.12 -0.49
C GLY A 210 -31.39 4.05 -1.31
N VAL A 211 -30.10 4.21 -1.00
CA VAL A 211 -29.15 4.88 -1.91
C VAL A 211 -28.40 3.79 -2.67
N THR A 212 -28.70 3.62 -3.96
CA THR A 212 -27.78 2.95 -4.89
C THR A 212 -26.51 3.79 -4.92
N PRO A 213 -25.34 3.27 -4.52
CA PRO A 213 -24.08 3.95 -4.79
C PRO A 213 -24.04 4.26 -6.29
N ASP A 214 -23.57 5.45 -6.67
CA ASP A 214 -23.27 5.69 -8.07
C ASP A 214 -22.35 4.55 -8.54
N LEU A 215 -22.74 3.90 -9.64
CA LEU A 215 -21.90 2.86 -10.24
C LEU A 215 -20.53 3.46 -10.50
N PRO A 216 -19.42 2.84 -10.05
CA PRO A 216 -18.12 3.39 -10.33
C PRO A 216 -17.95 3.45 -11.85
N THR A 217 -17.24 4.47 -12.31
CA THR A 217 -16.93 4.69 -13.72
C THR A 217 -16.42 3.38 -14.35
N PRO A 218 -16.83 3.02 -15.58
CA PRO A 218 -16.30 1.84 -16.24
C PRO A 218 -14.78 1.97 -16.42
N VAL A 219 -14.02 1.16 -15.68
CA VAL A 219 -12.57 1.05 -15.83
C VAL A 219 -12.30 -0.23 -16.62
N PRO A 220 -11.80 -0.15 -17.86
CA PRO A 220 -11.53 -1.35 -18.66
C PRO A 220 -10.43 -2.18 -18.01
N TRP A 221 -10.50 -3.49 -18.10
CA TRP A 221 -9.40 -4.35 -17.65
C TRP A 221 -8.21 -4.28 -18.63
N PRO A 222 -6.96 -4.31 -18.15
CA PRO A 222 -5.79 -4.24 -19.01
C PRO A 222 -5.63 -5.48 -19.90
N ASP A 223 -4.99 -5.35 -21.07
CA ASP A 223 -4.58 -6.51 -21.88
C ASP A 223 -3.16 -6.93 -21.47
N CYS A 224 -3.04 -7.87 -20.54
CA CYS A 224 -1.76 -8.29 -19.94
C CYS A 224 -1.24 -9.55 -20.64
N ALA A 225 -0.92 -9.45 -21.92
CA ALA A 225 -0.26 -10.53 -22.66
C ALA A 225 1.25 -10.56 -22.37
N LYS A 226 1.68 -11.03 -21.18
CA LYS A 226 3.12 -11.14 -20.88
C LYS A 226 3.52 -12.49 -20.30
N SER A 227 4.44 -13.16 -20.99
CA SER A 227 5.41 -14.05 -20.35
C SER A 227 6.33 -13.19 -19.49
N CYS A 228 6.59 -13.60 -18.24
CA CYS A 228 7.55 -12.92 -17.37
C CYS A 228 8.87 -12.70 -18.14
N PRO A 229 9.34 -11.45 -18.34
CA PRO A 229 10.56 -11.22 -19.10
C PRO A 229 11.74 -11.92 -18.43
N GLN A 230 12.66 -12.47 -19.23
CA GLN A 230 13.89 -13.06 -18.72
C GLN A 230 14.66 -12.00 -17.93
N ARG A 231 14.83 -12.23 -16.63
CA ARG A 231 15.40 -11.27 -15.68
C ARG A 231 16.92 -11.35 -15.70
N GLU A 232 17.55 -10.85 -16.77
CA GLU A 232 18.99 -10.58 -16.75
C GLU A 232 19.29 -9.32 -15.94
N LYS A 233 20.53 -9.15 -15.47
CA LYS A 233 21.02 -7.91 -14.80
C LYS A 233 21.03 -6.73 -15.79
N VAL A 234 19.85 -6.18 -16.06
CA VAL A 234 19.58 -5.12 -17.04
C VAL A 234 18.92 -3.95 -16.31
N ALA A 235 19.08 -2.75 -16.87
CA ALA A 235 18.33 -1.57 -16.48
C ALA A 235 16.81 -1.88 -16.43
N LEU A 236 16.26 -1.83 -15.22
CA LEU A 236 14.82 -1.99 -14.97
C LEU A 236 14.01 -0.76 -15.39
N HIS A 237 12.75 -1.01 -15.77
CA HIS A 237 11.68 -0.03 -15.76
C HIS A 237 10.86 -0.19 -14.47
N ILE A 238 10.86 0.85 -13.64
CA ILE A 238 10.29 0.81 -12.29
C ILE A 238 9.08 1.74 -12.21
N LEU A 239 7.97 1.22 -11.67
CA LEU A 239 6.78 2.00 -11.35
C LEU A 239 6.85 2.49 -9.90
N LEU A 240 6.93 3.79 -9.70
CA LEU A 240 6.90 4.45 -8.41
C LEU A 240 5.48 4.93 -8.12
N VAL A 241 4.85 4.42 -7.06
CA VAL A 241 3.50 4.80 -6.67
C VAL A 241 3.55 5.76 -5.50
N SER A 242 3.08 6.99 -5.68
CA SER A 242 3.00 8.01 -4.65
C SER A 242 1.55 8.40 -4.36
N HIS A 243 1.26 8.82 -3.13
CA HIS A 243 -0.08 9.28 -2.74
C HIS A 243 -0.35 10.75 -3.12
N ASP A 244 0.71 11.54 -3.30
CA ASP A 244 0.68 12.87 -3.91
C ASP A 244 2.07 13.24 -4.48
N LEU A 245 2.16 14.37 -5.17
CA LEU A 245 3.43 14.95 -5.67
C LEU A 245 3.76 16.30 -5.01
N SER A 246 3.39 16.45 -3.74
CA SER A 246 3.61 17.67 -2.95
C SER A 246 5.02 17.75 -2.36
N LEU A 247 5.40 18.90 -1.81
CA LEU A 247 6.67 19.09 -1.08
C LEU A 247 6.62 18.54 0.36
N SER A 248 5.97 17.40 0.56
CA SER A 248 5.91 16.70 1.85
C SER A 248 7.00 15.63 1.95
N GLY A 249 7.23 15.11 3.16
CA GLY A 249 8.40 14.27 3.44
C GLY A 249 8.49 13.01 2.57
N ALA A 250 7.43 12.21 2.50
CA ALA A 250 7.44 10.96 1.73
C ALA A 250 7.67 11.18 0.21
N PRO A 251 6.91 12.06 -0.48
CA PRO A 251 7.18 12.36 -1.89
C PRO A 251 8.59 12.89 -2.17
N ILE A 252 9.15 13.72 -1.27
CA ILE A 252 10.55 14.20 -1.37
C ILE A 252 11.53 13.02 -1.30
N LEU A 253 11.32 12.08 -0.37
CA LEU A 253 12.17 10.90 -0.22
C LEU A 253 12.11 9.98 -1.45
N MET A 254 10.93 9.78 -2.04
CA MET A 254 10.80 9.03 -3.29
C MET A 254 11.48 9.71 -4.46
N LEU A 255 11.40 11.04 -4.57
CA LEU A 255 12.14 11.76 -5.60
C LEU A 255 13.65 11.59 -5.41
N THR A 256 14.13 11.63 -4.16
CA THR A 256 15.54 11.41 -3.84
C THR A 256 15.98 10.00 -4.27
N LEU A 257 15.17 8.98 -3.98
CA LEU A 257 15.39 7.60 -4.45
C LEU A 257 15.34 7.51 -5.98
N ALA A 258 14.37 8.16 -6.64
CA ALA A 258 14.23 8.17 -8.08
C ALA A 258 15.47 8.73 -8.77
N ARG A 259 16.06 9.80 -8.23
CA ARG A 259 17.32 10.37 -8.72
C ARG A 259 18.47 9.37 -8.61
N TYR A 260 18.57 8.67 -7.48
CA TYR A 260 19.56 7.60 -7.31
C TYR A 260 19.36 6.47 -8.34
N LEU A 261 18.13 5.98 -8.50
CA LEU A 261 17.82 4.92 -9.48
C LEU A 261 18.09 5.36 -10.93
N LYS A 262 17.85 6.64 -11.27
CA LYS A 262 18.20 7.21 -12.56
C LYS A 262 19.70 7.25 -12.80
N LYS A 263 20.50 7.57 -11.77
CA LYS A 263 21.98 7.49 -11.86
C LYS A 263 22.48 6.06 -12.13
N LEU A 264 21.75 5.04 -11.66
CA LEU A 264 22.01 3.63 -11.97
C LEU A 264 21.53 3.19 -13.37
N GLY A 265 20.85 4.07 -14.11
CA GLY A 265 20.41 3.83 -15.48
C GLY A 265 19.01 3.23 -15.61
N HIS A 266 18.22 3.19 -14.54
CA HIS A 266 16.83 2.69 -14.59
C HIS A 266 15.89 3.69 -15.28
N SER A 267 14.90 3.19 -16.01
CA SER A 267 13.76 4.00 -16.47
C SER A 267 12.69 4.03 -15.38
N LEU A 268 12.03 5.17 -15.23
CA LEU A 268 11.08 5.38 -14.14
C LEU A 268 9.77 5.94 -14.67
N THR A 269 8.67 5.43 -14.13
CA THR A 269 7.35 6.08 -14.18
C THR A 269 6.92 6.35 -12.75
N VAL A 270 6.52 7.58 -12.44
CA VAL A 270 5.82 7.91 -11.19
C VAL A 270 4.34 8.07 -11.45
N VAL A 271 3.51 7.46 -10.62
CA VAL A 271 2.06 7.58 -10.67
C VAL A 271 1.52 8.11 -9.34
N SER A 272 0.54 9.02 -9.42
CA SER A 272 -0.06 9.69 -8.26
C SER A 272 -1.53 10.02 -8.54
N PRO A 273 -2.42 10.05 -7.53
CA PRO A 273 -3.80 10.53 -7.71
C PRO A 273 -3.88 12.05 -7.91
N TYR A 274 -2.85 12.80 -7.49
CA TYR A 274 -2.84 14.25 -7.52
C TYR A 274 -1.58 14.80 -8.16
N GLU A 275 -1.74 15.89 -8.91
CA GLU A 275 -0.63 16.72 -9.36
C GLU A 275 0.09 17.39 -8.19
N GLY A 276 1.30 17.87 -8.46
CA GLY A 276 2.06 18.67 -7.50
C GLY A 276 3.39 19.15 -8.07
N PRO A 277 4.06 20.07 -7.35
CA PRO A 277 5.31 20.68 -7.81
C PRO A 277 6.43 19.66 -8.08
N LEU A 278 6.43 18.51 -7.41
CA LEU A 278 7.45 17.48 -7.66
C LEU A 278 7.28 16.80 -9.03
N GLY A 279 6.13 16.90 -9.69
CA GLY A 279 5.95 16.36 -11.04
C GLY A 279 6.99 16.89 -12.03
N GLN A 280 7.24 18.21 -12.00
CA GLN A 280 8.24 18.86 -12.86
C GLN A 280 9.67 18.37 -12.56
N GLU A 281 9.95 18.04 -11.30
CA GLU A 281 11.23 17.48 -10.89
C GLU A 281 11.42 16.05 -11.43
N TYR A 282 10.36 15.23 -11.48
CA TYR A 282 10.42 13.91 -12.12
C TYR A 282 10.62 14.03 -13.63
N GLU A 283 9.91 14.96 -14.30
CA GLU A 283 10.09 15.22 -15.73
C GLU A 283 11.51 15.67 -16.05
N ALA A 284 12.11 16.53 -15.20
CA ALA A 284 13.51 16.96 -15.34
C ALA A 284 14.52 15.81 -15.21
N LEU A 285 14.12 14.67 -14.62
CA LEU A 285 14.90 13.43 -14.53
C LEU A 285 14.62 12.45 -15.66
N ASP A 286 13.88 12.87 -16.70
CA ASP A 286 13.42 12.01 -17.79
C ASP A 286 12.58 10.82 -17.25
N ALA A 287 11.82 11.04 -16.18
CA ALA A 287 10.83 10.09 -15.69
C ALA A 287 9.44 10.44 -16.24
N THR A 288 8.64 9.42 -16.55
CA THR A 288 7.25 9.63 -16.95
C THR A 288 6.41 9.94 -15.72
N VAL A 289 5.58 10.97 -15.78
CA VAL A 289 4.63 11.33 -14.70
C VAL A 289 3.22 11.00 -15.16
N VAL A 290 2.50 10.21 -14.36
CA VAL A 290 1.10 9.84 -14.62
C VAL A 290 0.24 10.30 -13.46
N VAL A 291 -0.82 11.04 -13.77
CA VAL A 291 -1.87 11.39 -12.81
C VAL A 291 -3.06 10.48 -13.07
N ALA A 292 -3.37 9.64 -12.10
CA ALA A 292 -4.46 8.67 -12.18
C ALA A 292 -5.42 8.92 -11.02
N GLU A 293 -6.50 9.65 -11.28
CA GLU A 293 -7.59 9.86 -10.32
C GLU A 293 -8.08 8.49 -9.80
N ASP A 294 -8.47 8.41 -8.53
CA ASP A 294 -8.87 7.15 -7.85
C ASP A 294 -7.79 6.05 -7.72
N LEU A 295 -6.53 6.30 -8.06
CA LEU A 295 -5.42 5.33 -7.88
C LEU A 295 -5.40 4.72 -6.47
N LEU A 296 -5.71 5.49 -5.43
CA LEU A 296 -5.70 5.01 -4.04
C LEU A 296 -7.03 4.37 -3.59
N ASP A 297 -8.06 4.41 -4.43
CA ASP A 297 -9.42 4.03 -4.09
C ASP A 297 -9.96 2.88 -4.98
N ASP A 298 -9.37 2.62 -6.16
CA ASP A 298 -9.79 1.58 -7.10
C ASP A 298 -8.62 0.76 -7.66
N VAL A 299 -8.51 -0.50 -7.22
CA VAL A 299 -7.43 -1.40 -7.66
C VAL A 299 -7.42 -1.70 -9.16
N ARG A 300 -8.52 -1.44 -9.88
CA ARG A 300 -8.57 -1.65 -11.34
C ARG A 300 -7.66 -0.66 -12.05
N ILE A 301 -7.50 0.53 -11.49
CA ILE A 301 -6.57 1.55 -11.97
C ILE A 301 -5.14 1.09 -11.67
N ASP A 302 -4.86 0.60 -10.46
CA ASP A 302 -3.57 -0.02 -10.13
C ASP A 302 -3.22 -1.16 -11.09
N ALA A 303 -4.19 -2.04 -11.40
CA ALA A 303 -4.01 -3.16 -12.32
C ALA A 303 -3.60 -2.68 -13.73
N GLN A 304 -4.25 -1.62 -14.24
CA GLN A 304 -3.86 -1.02 -15.52
C GLN A 304 -2.43 -0.48 -15.50
N MET A 305 -2.05 0.20 -14.42
CA MET A 305 -0.70 0.75 -14.29
C MET A 305 0.34 -0.37 -14.21
N VAL A 306 0.11 -1.37 -13.36
CA VAL A 306 1.06 -2.46 -13.13
C VAL A 306 1.21 -3.38 -14.34
N CYS A 307 0.18 -3.55 -15.17
CA CYS A 307 0.29 -4.30 -16.43
C CYS A 307 1.16 -3.62 -17.51
N GLY A 308 1.69 -2.43 -17.26
CA GLY A 308 2.72 -1.82 -18.10
C GLY A 308 4.03 -2.63 -18.17
N ASP A 309 5.07 -2.07 -18.79
CA ASP A 309 6.36 -2.75 -18.95
C ASP A 309 7.31 -2.60 -17.77
N TYR A 310 6.79 -2.88 -16.58
CA TYR A 310 7.50 -2.72 -15.33
C TYR A 310 8.07 -4.04 -14.82
N GLN A 311 9.27 -4.00 -14.25
CA GLN A 311 9.91 -5.15 -13.59
C GLN A 311 9.87 -5.02 -12.06
N LEU A 312 9.44 -3.87 -11.54
CA LEU A 312 9.34 -3.59 -10.12
C LEU A 312 8.29 -2.50 -9.87
N VAL A 313 7.49 -2.68 -8.82
CA VAL A 313 6.61 -1.65 -8.26
C VAL A 313 7.14 -1.21 -6.90
N VAL A 314 7.27 0.10 -6.68
CA VAL A 314 7.64 0.66 -5.38
C VAL A 314 6.55 1.61 -4.90
N ALA A 315 5.81 1.22 -3.86
CA ALA A 315 4.78 2.07 -3.25
C ALA A 315 5.36 2.87 -2.08
N ASN A 316 5.22 4.20 -2.14
CA ASN A 316 5.89 5.17 -1.27
C ASN A 316 5.16 5.53 0.02
N THR A 317 4.11 4.79 0.39
CA THR A 317 3.36 4.95 1.64
C THR A 317 2.47 3.73 1.85
N ILE A 318 1.98 3.54 3.08
CA ILE A 318 0.92 2.54 3.36
C ILE A 318 -0.36 2.75 2.51
N LEU A 319 -0.56 3.95 1.93
CA LEU A 319 -1.73 4.24 1.11
C LEU A 319 -1.69 3.54 -0.26
N GLY A 320 -0.50 3.23 -0.80
CA GLY A 320 -0.32 2.49 -2.06
C GLY A 320 -0.47 0.97 -1.92
N TRP A 321 -1.12 0.48 -0.85
CA TRP A 321 -1.25 -0.95 -0.57
C TRP A 321 -2.02 -1.74 -1.66
N ARG A 322 -2.94 -1.09 -2.39
CA ARG A 322 -3.66 -1.74 -3.50
C ARG A 322 -2.74 -2.03 -4.67
N SER A 323 -1.78 -1.15 -4.95
CA SER A 323 -0.76 -1.36 -5.98
C SER A 323 0.14 -2.56 -5.66
N ILE A 324 0.37 -2.85 -4.37
CA ILE A 324 1.09 -4.06 -3.94
C ILE A 324 0.26 -5.32 -4.23
N LEU A 325 -1.04 -5.30 -3.92
CA LEU A 325 -1.92 -6.42 -4.24
C LEU A 325 -2.09 -6.62 -5.76
N ALA A 326 -2.15 -5.54 -6.53
CA ALA A 326 -2.12 -5.59 -7.99
C ALA A 326 -0.80 -6.21 -8.48
N ALA A 327 0.35 -5.74 -7.99
CA ALA A 327 1.65 -6.34 -8.32
C ALA A 327 1.69 -7.83 -8.02
N LYS A 328 1.20 -8.26 -6.85
CA LYS A 328 1.06 -9.69 -6.52
C LYS A 328 0.15 -10.42 -7.50
N ALA A 329 -1.03 -9.88 -7.79
CA ALA A 329 -2.02 -10.48 -8.70
C ALA A 329 -1.51 -10.63 -10.13
N PHE A 330 -0.58 -9.78 -10.58
CA PHE A 330 0.04 -9.82 -11.91
C PHE A 330 1.47 -10.37 -11.91
N HIS A 331 1.92 -10.96 -10.79
CA HIS A 331 3.26 -11.54 -10.64
C HIS A 331 4.41 -10.54 -10.93
N ILE A 332 4.24 -9.29 -10.51
CA ILE A 332 5.27 -8.26 -10.56
C ILE A 332 5.89 -8.10 -9.17
N PRO A 333 7.23 -8.15 -9.03
CA PRO A 333 7.89 -7.87 -7.77
C PRO A 333 7.52 -6.49 -7.22
N SER A 334 7.36 -6.38 -5.90
CA SER A 334 6.94 -5.12 -5.26
C SER A 334 7.64 -4.83 -3.93
N ILE A 335 7.91 -3.55 -3.70
CA ILE A 335 8.46 -3.00 -2.46
C ILE A 335 7.46 -2.00 -1.88
N LEU A 336 7.15 -2.13 -0.60
CA LEU A 336 6.34 -1.16 0.13
C LEU A 336 7.23 -0.37 1.09
N TRP A 337 7.38 0.93 0.85
CA TRP A 337 8.14 1.83 1.71
C TRP A 337 7.20 2.60 2.64
N ILE A 338 7.30 2.32 3.95
CA ILE A 338 6.38 2.85 4.96
C ILE A 338 7.01 4.07 5.63
N HIS A 339 6.29 5.19 5.60
CA HIS A 339 6.66 6.46 6.22
C HIS A 339 5.71 6.88 7.34
N GLU A 340 4.71 6.04 7.62
CA GLU A 340 3.68 6.27 8.63
C GLU A 340 4.04 5.61 9.97
N SER A 341 3.66 6.27 11.05
CA SER A 341 3.74 5.75 12.42
C SER A 341 2.35 5.23 12.84
N LYS A 342 1.72 5.85 13.85
CA LYS A 342 0.43 5.43 14.40
C LYS A 342 -0.68 5.47 13.36
N PHE A 343 -0.72 6.48 12.51
CA PHE A 343 -1.72 6.58 11.44
C PHE A 343 -1.72 5.34 10.53
N GLY A 344 -0.53 4.85 10.17
CA GLY A 344 -0.42 3.68 9.31
C GLY A 344 -0.76 2.40 10.06
N GLN A 345 -0.37 2.26 11.34
CA GLN A 345 -0.82 1.16 12.20
C GLN A 345 -2.36 1.09 12.30
N GLU A 346 -3.01 2.23 12.52
CA GLU A 346 -4.47 2.31 12.57
C GLU A 346 -5.11 1.99 11.23
N THR A 347 -4.46 2.36 10.13
CA THR A 347 -4.89 1.99 8.77
C THR A 347 -4.89 0.48 8.60
N VAL A 348 -3.86 -0.24 9.07
CA VAL A 348 -3.79 -1.70 9.00
C VAL A 348 -4.89 -2.37 9.83
N ARG A 349 -5.21 -1.82 11.02
CA ARG A 349 -6.25 -2.37 11.91
C ARG A 349 -7.67 -2.19 11.38
N HIS A 350 -7.94 -1.09 10.69
CA HIS A 350 -9.32 -0.69 10.35
C HIS A 350 -9.68 -0.84 8.87
N ARG A 351 -8.70 -1.02 7.98
CA ARG A 351 -8.96 -1.20 6.55
C ARG A 351 -8.72 -2.64 6.12
N VAL A 352 -9.76 -3.25 5.55
CA VAL A 352 -9.70 -4.56 4.89
C VAL A 352 -8.66 -4.52 3.76
N GLY A 353 -7.87 -5.58 3.62
CA GLY A 353 -6.89 -5.73 2.53
C GLY A 353 -5.48 -5.20 2.84
N VAL A 354 -5.33 -4.24 3.78
CA VAL A 354 -4.02 -3.62 4.04
C VAL A 354 -3.05 -4.61 4.68
N LYS A 355 -3.52 -5.42 5.64
CA LYS A 355 -2.71 -6.50 6.23
C LYS A 355 -2.27 -7.52 5.17
N ASP A 356 -3.14 -7.83 4.22
CA ASP A 356 -2.84 -8.77 3.15
C ASP A 356 -1.77 -8.18 2.22
N ALA A 357 -1.86 -6.89 1.89
CA ALA A 357 -0.85 -6.18 1.11
C ALA A 357 0.53 -6.17 1.77
N LEU A 358 0.61 -5.96 3.10
CA LEU A 358 1.88 -6.07 3.83
C LEU A 358 2.54 -7.43 3.61
N ASN A 359 1.75 -8.51 3.70
CA ASN A 359 2.26 -9.87 3.57
C ASN A 359 2.47 -10.31 2.12
N ALA A 360 1.84 -9.62 1.16
CA ALA A 360 2.02 -9.84 -0.27
C ALA A 360 3.25 -9.13 -0.86
N ALA A 361 3.72 -8.04 -0.23
CA ALA A 361 4.91 -7.32 -0.66
C ALA A 361 6.14 -8.23 -0.67
N ASN A 362 7.02 -8.10 -1.66
CA ASN A 362 8.27 -8.88 -1.68
C ASN A 362 9.30 -8.33 -0.68
N ALA A 363 9.25 -7.02 -0.40
CA ALA A 363 9.97 -6.39 0.71
C ALA A 363 9.16 -5.22 1.29
N ILE A 364 9.29 -5.02 2.60
CA ILE A 364 8.76 -3.85 3.29
C ILE A 364 9.93 -3.07 3.86
N LEU A 365 10.03 -1.79 3.50
CA LEU A 365 11.06 -0.91 4.00
C LEU A 365 10.53 0.01 5.10
N PHE A 366 11.20 -0.02 6.23
CA PHE A 366 11.00 0.91 7.35
C PHE A 366 12.24 1.77 7.55
N PRO A 367 12.09 3.03 7.93
CA PRO A 367 13.24 3.89 8.18
C PRO A 367 13.92 3.68 9.52
N THR A 368 13.22 3.07 10.48
CA THR A 368 13.67 2.97 11.87
C THR A 368 13.17 1.67 12.48
N GLN A 369 13.90 1.15 13.47
CA GLN A 369 13.49 -0.08 14.17
C GLN A 369 12.21 0.17 14.98
N THR A 370 12.07 1.37 15.52
CA THR A 370 10.85 1.80 16.24
C THR A 370 9.62 1.68 15.36
N THR A 371 9.68 2.15 14.11
CA THR A 371 8.56 2.02 13.18
C THR A 371 8.34 0.56 12.77
N ALA A 372 9.39 -0.20 12.45
CA ALA A 372 9.23 -1.63 12.14
C ALA A 372 8.51 -2.41 13.26
N ASN A 373 8.86 -2.13 14.52
CA ASN A 373 8.22 -2.74 15.69
C ASN A 373 6.71 -2.44 15.77
N LEU A 374 6.24 -1.28 15.30
CA LEU A 374 4.81 -0.95 15.29
C LEU A 374 4.00 -1.84 14.33
N TYR A 375 4.63 -2.36 13.28
CA TYR A 375 3.98 -3.17 12.26
C TYR A 375 4.20 -4.68 12.45
N GLN A 376 5.15 -5.08 13.30
CA GLN A 376 5.56 -6.47 13.50
C GLN A 376 4.38 -7.41 13.82
N GLU A 377 3.35 -6.95 14.52
CA GLU A 377 2.17 -7.76 14.87
C GLU A 377 1.31 -8.15 13.65
N PHE A 378 1.45 -7.46 12.51
CA PHE A 378 0.68 -7.72 11.30
C PHE A 378 1.42 -8.57 10.27
N LEU A 379 2.73 -8.75 10.44
CA LEU A 379 3.59 -9.45 9.50
C LEU A 379 3.66 -10.96 9.84
N THR A 380 3.47 -11.79 8.82
CA THR A 380 3.59 -13.25 8.90
C THR A 380 4.87 -13.75 8.25
N CYS A 381 5.48 -12.97 7.37
CA CYS A 381 6.75 -13.23 6.70
C CYS A 381 7.85 -12.29 7.20
N ASN A 382 9.10 -12.75 7.12
CA ASN A 382 10.28 -11.97 7.50
C ASN A 382 10.91 -11.30 6.27
N ASN A 383 10.20 -10.34 5.68
CA ASN A 383 10.58 -9.57 4.50
C ASN A 383 10.74 -8.06 4.82
N SER A 384 10.85 -7.70 6.10
CA SER A 384 11.03 -6.33 6.54
C SER A 384 12.50 -5.93 6.59
N HIS A 385 12.79 -4.71 6.18
CA HIS A 385 14.11 -4.11 6.14
C HIS A 385 14.08 -2.77 6.86
N VAL A 386 15.14 -2.44 7.59
CA VAL A 386 15.26 -1.17 8.34
C VAL A 386 16.45 -0.38 7.82
N PHE A 387 16.19 0.69 7.05
CA PHE A 387 17.22 1.59 6.55
C PHE A 387 16.84 3.05 6.83
N PRO A 388 17.60 3.79 7.68
CA PRO A 388 17.41 5.22 7.84
C PRO A 388 17.41 5.94 6.50
N TYR A 389 16.66 7.04 6.40
CA TYR A 389 16.64 7.84 5.17
C TYR A 389 18.05 8.33 4.81
N GLY A 390 18.37 8.28 3.52
CA GLY A 390 19.56 8.89 2.95
C GLY A 390 19.21 10.14 2.14
N LEU A 391 19.83 11.28 2.44
CA LEU A 391 19.72 12.48 1.62
C LEU A 391 20.95 12.63 0.70
N ASP A 392 20.75 13.16 -0.50
CA ASP A 392 21.86 13.44 -1.43
C ASP A 392 22.54 14.76 -1.04
N VAL A 393 23.82 14.69 -0.72
CA VAL A 393 24.62 15.86 -0.29
C VAL A 393 24.71 16.91 -1.40
N ASN A 394 24.82 16.48 -2.67
CA ASN A 394 24.93 17.42 -3.79
C ASN A 394 23.63 18.22 -3.96
N GLU A 395 22.49 17.62 -3.66
CA GLU A 395 21.20 18.30 -3.73
C GLU A 395 21.05 19.30 -2.59
N LEU A 396 21.46 18.90 -1.38
CA LEU A 396 21.50 19.82 -0.25
C LEU A 396 22.40 21.01 -0.56
N ASP A 397 23.58 20.78 -1.15
CA ASP A 397 24.48 21.84 -1.61
C ASP A 397 23.87 22.75 -2.67
N GLN A 398 23.20 22.19 -3.69
CA GLN A 398 22.52 22.97 -4.72
C GLN A 398 21.37 23.80 -4.16
N SER A 399 20.69 23.29 -3.13
CA SER A 399 19.62 24.00 -2.44
C SER A 399 20.13 25.16 -1.57
N MET A 400 21.43 25.20 -1.25
CA MET A 400 22.10 26.30 -0.55
C MET A 400 22.40 27.50 -1.47
N GLY A 401 21.52 27.83 -2.42
CA GLY A 401 21.72 28.98 -3.31
C GLY A 401 22.03 30.28 -2.55
N ASN A 402 22.51 31.32 -3.25
CA ASN A 402 22.81 32.64 -2.69
C ASN A 402 21.57 33.40 -2.13
N GLU A 403 20.44 32.73 -1.93
CA GLU A 403 19.23 33.32 -1.39
C GLU A 403 19.40 33.66 0.10
N GLN A 404 19.00 34.87 0.46
CA GLN A 404 18.92 35.26 1.87
C GLN A 404 17.55 34.86 2.44
N PRO A 405 17.46 34.66 3.77
CA PRO A 405 16.18 34.50 4.44
C PRO A 405 15.20 35.60 4.00
N LEU A 406 14.01 35.22 3.51
CA LEU A 406 12.98 36.17 3.09
C LEU A 406 12.54 37.10 4.23
N HIS A 407 12.65 36.64 5.47
CA HIS A 407 12.46 37.45 6.66
C HIS A 407 13.83 37.79 7.25
N GLN A 408 14.10 39.07 7.51
CA GLN A 408 15.36 39.50 8.10
C GLN A 408 15.47 38.93 9.52
N MET A 409 16.38 37.97 9.70
CA MET A 409 16.59 37.36 11.00
C MET A 409 17.45 38.28 11.88
N ALA A 410 17.16 38.34 13.18
CA ALA A 410 17.98 39.10 14.13
C ALA A 410 19.44 38.65 14.10
N THR A 411 20.37 39.60 14.15
CA THR A 411 21.81 39.33 14.10
C THR A 411 22.47 39.39 15.47
N ASP A 412 21.79 39.99 16.45
CA ASP A 412 22.19 40.18 17.84
C ASP A 412 21.53 39.18 18.81
N LYS A 413 20.65 38.30 18.30
CA LYS A 413 19.91 37.30 19.08
C LYS A 413 20.17 35.89 18.57
N VAL A 414 19.93 34.90 19.43
CA VAL A 414 19.99 33.49 19.05
C VAL A 414 18.74 33.12 18.25
N ARG A 415 18.93 32.59 17.04
CA ARG A 415 17.86 32.27 16.11
C ARG A 415 17.44 30.81 16.23
N VAL A 416 16.18 30.58 16.56
CA VAL A 416 15.56 29.26 16.65
C VAL A 416 14.62 29.05 15.48
N VAL A 417 14.74 27.91 14.80
CA VAL A 417 13.82 27.54 13.72
C VAL A 417 13.06 26.27 14.04
N ASN A 418 11.77 26.27 13.72
CA ASN A 418 10.91 25.11 13.70
C ASN A 418 10.34 24.96 12.28
N ILE A 419 10.49 23.79 11.68
CA ILE A 419 10.09 23.52 10.29
C ILE A 419 9.10 22.36 10.26
N GLY A 420 7.88 22.62 9.79
CA GLY A 420 6.83 21.61 9.65
C GLY A 420 5.45 22.24 9.43
N SER A 421 4.53 21.48 8.84
CA SER A 421 3.11 21.86 8.76
C SER A 421 2.57 22.27 10.14
N VAL A 422 1.75 23.32 10.20
CA VAL A 422 1.12 23.73 11.46
C VAL A 422 -0.14 22.89 11.66
N GLU A 423 -0.04 21.92 12.55
CA GLU A 423 -1.08 20.94 12.88
C GLU A 423 -0.84 20.36 14.29
N PRO A 424 -1.86 19.83 14.98
CA PRO A 424 -1.71 19.30 16.34
C PRO A 424 -0.60 18.25 16.47
N ARG A 425 -0.40 17.41 15.45
CA ARG A 425 0.63 16.37 15.45
C ARG A 425 2.05 16.91 15.58
N LYS A 426 2.32 18.11 15.04
CA LYS A 426 3.66 18.72 15.01
C LYS A 426 4.02 19.49 16.29
N GLY A 427 3.05 19.70 17.18
CA GLY A 427 3.29 20.14 18.55
C GLY A 427 3.89 21.54 18.70
N GLN A 428 3.60 22.45 17.77
CA GLN A 428 4.08 23.84 17.87
C GLN A 428 3.51 24.58 19.08
N ASP A 429 2.33 24.19 19.57
CA ASP A 429 1.75 24.71 20.82
C ASP A 429 2.59 24.35 22.05
N VAL A 430 3.25 23.19 22.05
CA VAL A 430 4.20 22.80 23.12
C VAL A 430 5.44 23.68 23.08
N LEU A 431 5.91 24.02 21.88
CA LEU A 431 7.05 24.92 21.68
C LEU A 431 6.72 26.35 22.14
N LEU A 432 5.55 26.89 21.81
CA LEU A 432 5.15 28.22 22.27
C LEU A 432 5.03 28.28 23.80
N LYS A 433 4.43 27.27 24.44
CA LYS A 433 4.39 27.15 25.91
C LYS A 433 5.78 27.09 26.53
N ALA A 434 6.73 26.44 25.87
CA ALA A 434 8.12 26.39 26.32
C ALA A 434 8.76 27.79 26.29
N VAL A 435 8.61 28.52 25.19
CA VAL A 435 9.12 29.90 25.04
C VAL A 435 8.47 30.85 26.06
N GLU A 436 7.18 30.71 26.32
CA GLU A 436 6.46 31.47 27.35
C GLU A 436 6.99 31.17 28.76
N SER A 437 7.38 29.92 29.01
CA SER A 437 7.90 29.46 30.32
C SER A 437 9.37 29.80 30.56
N MET A 438 10.08 30.33 29.55
CA MET A 438 11.49 30.71 29.70
C MET A 438 11.66 31.95 30.59
N PRO A 439 12.79 32.07 31.31
CA PRO A 439 13.13 33.32 32.00
C PRO A 439 13.13 34.51 31.03
N GLY A 440 12.59 35.65 31.46
CA GLY A 440 12.38 36.81 30.57
C GLY A 440 13.66 37.29 29.86
N THR A 441 14.81 37.28 30.54
CA THR A 441 16.10 37.62 29.94
C THR A 441 16.55 36.62 28.88
N ALA A 442 16.30 35.33 29.10
CA ALA A 442 16.62 34.27 28.14
C ALA A 442 15.70 34.35 26.91
N SER A 443 14.38 34.49 27.13
CA SER A 443 13.40 34.61 26.04
C SER A 443 13.68 35.83 25.15
N GLN A 444 14.03 36.98 25.74
CA GLN A 444 14.38 38.21 25.00
C GLN A 444 15.66 38.11 24.18
N SER A 445 16.57 37.19 24.52
CA SER A 445 17.82 36.96 23.81
C SER A 445 17.67 36.06 22.57
N MET A 446 16.44 35.60 22.28
CA MET A 446 16.16 34.63 21.23
C MET A 446 15.04 35.11 20.31
N GLU A 447 15.05 34.66 19.06
CA GLU A 447 13.92 34.80 18.12
C GLU A 447 13.54 33.44 17.54
N LEU A 448 12.24 33.11 17.62
CA LEU A 448 11.66 31.88 17.12
C LEU A 448 11.00 32.13 15.76
N TYR A 449 11.39 31.35 14.75
CA TYR A 449 10.77 31.35 13.43
C TYR A 449 10.13 30.00 13.16
N MET A 450 8.82 29.98 12.94
CA MET A 450 8.05 28.79 12.60
C MET A 450 7.68 28.83 11.13
N LEU A 451 8.15 27.82 10.39
CA LEU A 451 8.03 27.71 8.94
C LEU A 451 7.22 26.48 8.56
N GLY A 452 6.18 26.67 7.75
CA GLY A 452 5.40 25.58 7.19
C GLY A 452 3.95 25.94 6.89
N ARG A 453 3.33 25.12 6.04
CA ARG A 453 1.93 25.32 5.62
C ARG A 453 0.98 25.18 6.81
N LEU A 454 0.06 26.13 6.95
CA LEU A 454 -1.04 26.00 7.89
C LEU A 454 -2.12 25.10 7.30
N LEU A 455 -2.47 24.03 8.03
CA LEU A 455 -3.46 23.06 7.59
C LEU A 455 -4.85 23.41 8.14
N ASP A 456 -5.37 24.58 7.75
CA ASP A 456 -6.67 25.10 8.20
C ASP A 456 -7.83 24.12 7.91
N LYS A 457 -7.71 23.35 6.81
CA LYS A 457 -8.70 22.32 6.44
C LYS A 457 -8.69 21.12 7.40
N LEU A 458 -7.56 20.85 8.07
CA LEU A 458 -7.42 19.75 9.02
C LEU A 458 -7.95 20.18 10.40
N ASP A 459 -7.52 21.36 10.88
CA ASP A 459 -8.00 21.93 12.15
C ASP A 459 -7.82 23.46 12.18
N ALA A 460 -8.83 24.19 11.73
CA ALA A 460 -8.86 25.65 11.75
C ALA A 460 -8.76 26.24 13.17
N ASN A 461 -9.26 25.53 14.19
CA ASN A 461 -9.20 26.01 15.56
C ASN A 461 -7.77 25.95 16.11
N PHE A 462 -7.02 24.89 15.76
CA PHE A 462 -5.61 24.80 16.11
C PHE A 462 -4.79 25.91 15.45
N THR A 463 -4.90 26.06 14.12
CA THR A 463 -4.12 27.07 13.40
C THR A 463 -4.46 28.51 13.81
N GLN A 464 -5.73 28.80 14.12
CA GLN A 464 -6.12 30.11 14.63
C GLN A 464 -5.55 30.36 16.04
N ARG A 465 -5.55 29.36 16.93
CA ARG A 465 -4.90 29.49 18.24
C ARG A 465 -3.41 29.76 18.10
N MET A 466 -2.73 29.04 17.21
CA MET A 466 -1.30 29.26 16.92
C MET A 466 -1.02 30.69 16.45
N ARG A 467 -1.87 31.26 15.58
CA ARG A 467 -1.74 32.68 15.16
C ARG A 467 -1.86 33.63 16.34
N ASN A 468 -2.90 33.47 17.14
CA ASN A 468 -3.18 34.36 18.29
C ASN A 468 -2.06 34.29 19.35
N GLU A 469 -1.53 33.09 19.63
CA GLU A 469 -0.43 32.91 20.58
C GLU A 469 0.85 33.59 20.09
N VAL A 470 1.17 33.47 18.79
CA VAL A 470 2.33 34.14 18.18
C VAL A 470 2.17 35.65 18.16
N GLU A 471 0.98 36.18 17.88
CA GLU A 471 0.70 37.63 17.94
C GLU A 471 0.95 38.21 19.34
N GLY A 472 0.79 37.41 20.39
CA GLY A 472 1.10 37.77 21.77
C GLY A 472 2.59 37.73 22.15
N MET A 473 3.45 37.21 21.26
CA MET A 473 4.87 36.96 21.54
C MET A 473 5.77 37.77 20.57
N PRO A 474 6.40 38.88 21.02
CA PRO A 474 7.16 39.77 20.14
C PRO A 474 8.44 39.14 19.55
N ASN A 475 8.88 38.01 20.10
CA ASN A 475 10.05 37.25 19.67
C ASN A 475 9.70 35.94 18.93
N ALA A 476 8.43 35.75 18.54
CA ALA A 476 7.99 34.60 17.75
C ALA A 476 7.39 35.05 16.42
N HIS A 477 7.70 34.32 15.35
CA HIS A 477 7.29 34.63 13.99
C HIS A 477 6.70 33.40 13.33
N LEU A 478 5.46 33.51 12.84
CA LEU A 478 4.82 32.46 12.04
C LEU A 478 4.87 32.87 10.56
N LEU A 479 5.79 32.27 9.82
CA LEU A 479 6.08 32.67 8.43
C LEU A 479 5.24 31.93 7.38
N GLY A 480 4.52 30.88 7.79
CA GLY A 480 3.68 30.09 6.89
C GLY A 480 4.51 29.29 5.87
N GLN A 481 3.89 28.98 4.72
CA GLN A 481 4.56 28.21 3.66
C GLN A 481 5.50 29.11 2.86
N LEU A 482 6.78 28.73 2.81
CA LEU A 482 7.80 29.37 1.97
C LEU A 482 8.30 28.42 0.88
N PRO A 483 8.89 28.94 -0.21
CA PRO A 483 9.66 28.14 -1.15
C PRO A 483 10.77 27.36 -0.44
N ARG A 484 11.13 26.19 -0.97
CA ARG A 484 12.11 25.30 -0.36
C ARG A 484 13.48 25.97 -0.14
N ALA A 485 13.98 26.70 -1.13
CA ALA A 485 15.25 27.45 -1.02
C ALA A 485 15.22 28.47 0.14
N ALA A 486 14.11 29.20 0.29
CA ALA A 486 13.93 30.11 1.42
C ALA A 486 13.87 29.37 2.77
N ILE A 487 13.25 28.19 2.86
CA ILE A 487 13.27 27.36 4.08
C ILE A 487 14.71 26.96 4.43
N MET A 488 15.49 26.50 3.45
CA MET A 488 16.90 26.15 3.65
C MET A 488 17.75 27.36 4.06
N ALA A 489 17.50 28.54 3.50
CA ALA A 489 18.20 29.76 3.90
C ALA A 489 17.94 30.13 5.37
N HIS A 490 16.70 30.00 5.86
CA HIS A 490 16.38 30.20 7.28
C HIS A 490 17.04 29.13 8.16
N LEU A 491 17.02 27.87 7.72
CA LEU A 491 17.67 26.78 8.43
C LEU A 491 19.18 27.02 8.53
N GLN A 492 19.84 27.39 7.43
CA GLN A 492 21.28 27.71 7.39
C GLN A 492 21.63 28.92 8.26
N ALA A 493 20.76 29.93 8.32
CA ALA A 493 20.97 31.10 9.17
C ALA A 493 20.68 30.82 10.66
N ALA A 494 19.95 29.76 11.01
CA ALA A 494 19.61 29.45 12.40
C ALA A 494 20.81 29.04 13.25
N ASP A 495 20.67 29.23 14.57
CA ASP A 495 21.62 28.74 15.58
C ASP A 495 21.12 27.44 16.21
N ILE A 496 19.79 27.30 16.35
CA ILE A 496 19.13 26.14 16.94
C ILE A 496 17.99 25.68 16.03
N PHE A 497 17.91 24.38 15.77
CA PHE A 497 16.74 23.74 15.18
C PHE A 497 15.93 23.03 16.27
N VAL A 498 14.60 23.21 16.28
CA VAL A 498 13.71 22.58 17.26
C VAL A 498 12.60 21.80 16.59
N LEU A 499 12.44 20.55 17.00
CA LEU A 499 11.29 19.71 16.69
C LEU A 499 10.51 19.38 17.97
N SER A 500 9.24 19.77 18.02
CA SER A 500 8.36 19.57 19.18
C SER A 500 7.21 18.60 18.90
N SER A 501 7.39 17.67 17.95
CA SER A 501 6.33 16.82 17.43
C SER A 501 5.84 15.78 18.43
N ARG A 502 4.55 15.45 18.33
CA ARG A 502 3.88 14.38 19.10
C ARG A 502 4.00 13.01 18.45
N ASP A 503 4.19 13.00 17.14
CA ASP A 503 4.25 11.77 16.35
C ASP A 503 5.06 12.01 15.08
N GLU A 504 6.10 11.21 14.90
CA GLU A 504 6.97 11.19 13.74
C GLU A 504 7.48 9.77 13.50
N VAL A 505 8.03 9.54 12.32
CA VAL A 505 8.81 8.35 12.00
C VAL A 505 10.30 8.67 12.05
N LEU A 506 10.77 9.47 11.09
CA LEU A 506 12.14 9.99 11.02
C LEU A 506 12.09 11.34 10.27
N PRO A 507 12.05 12.49 10.96
CA PRO A 507 11.83 13.78 10.29
C PRO A 507 12.98 14.15 9.34
N VAL A 508 12.68 14.37 8.07
CA VAL A 508 13.67 14.84 7.07
C VAL A 508 14.30 16.18 7.49
N THR A 509 13.54 17.02 8.18
CA THR A 509 14.03 18.31 8.72
C THR A 509 15.12 18.16 9.78
N ILE A 510 15.16 17.04 10.53
CA ILE A 510 16.28 16.74 11.43
C ILE A 510 17.53 16.42 10.62
N LEU A 511 17.42 15.62 9.56
CA LEU A 511 18.56 15.27 8.70
C LEU A 511 19.14 16.53 8.03
N GLU A 512 18.28 17.44 7.57
CA GLU A 512 18.69 18.75 7.04
C GLU A 512 19.38 19.61 8.10
N ALA A 513 18.85 19.66 9.33
CA ALA A 513 19.47 20.39 10.43
C ALA A 513 20.83 19.81 10.82
N MET A 514 20.96 18.47 10.81
CA MET A 514 22.23 17.79 11.03
C MET A 514 23.22 18.13 9.92
N TYR A 515 22.81 18.12 8.65
CA TYR A 515 23.65 18.51 7.51
C TYR A 515 24.26 19.91 7.70
N HIS A 516 23.44 20.88 8.09
CA HIS A 516 23.89 22.25 8.36
C HIS A 516 24.63 22.44 9.70
N GLY A 517 24.83 21.36 10.46
CA GLY A 517 25.50 21.37 11.76
C GLY A 517 24.80 22.25 12.78
N LYS A 518 23.47 22.21 12.84
CA LYS A 518 22.68 22.97 13.81
C LYS A 518 22.64 22.28 15.15
N ALA A 519 22.59 23.05 16.23
CA ALA A 519 22.26 22.51 17.53
C ALA A 519 20.77 22.10 17.52
N ILE A 520 20.49 20.83 17.78
CA ILE A 520 19.13 20.28 17.66
C ILE A 520 18.55 20.04 19.04
N ILE A 521 17.30 20.46 19.25
CA ILE A 521 16.45 19.98 20.34
C ILE A 521 15.26 19.24 19.70
N SER A 522 14.99 18.01 20.12
CA SER A 522 13.87 17.24 19.59
C SER A 522 13.10 16.50 20.67
N THR A 523 11.79 16.32 20.46
CA THR A 523 11.00 15.36 21.22
C THR A 523 11.44 13.92 20.92
N ARG A 524 11.37 13.06 21.93
CA ARG A 524 11.65 11.62 21.84
C ARG A 524 10.45 10.85 21.26
N VAL A 525 10.20 11.03 19.97
CA VAL A 525 9.11 10.38 19.24
C VAL A 525 9.62 9.62 18.01
N GLY A 526 8.94 8.54 17.63
CA GLY A 526 9.36 7.71 16.50
C GLY A 526 10.79 7.21 16.65
N GLY A 527 11.53 7.16 15.56
CA GLY A 527 12.95 6.82 15.56
C GLY A 527 13.89 8.01 15.67
N VAL A 528 13.45 9.17 16.17
CA VAL A 528 14.35 10.30 16.46
C VAL A 528 15.49 9.89 17.39
N ALA A 529 15.18 9.08 18.41
CA ALA A 529 16.16 8.58 19.37
C ALA A 529 17.14 7.53 18.80
N GLU A 530 16.94 7.07 17.57
CA GLU A 530 17.87 6.17 16.88
C GLU A 530 18.98 6.93 16.13
N ILE A 531 18.76 8.23 15.87
CA ILE A 531 19.73 9.11 15.19
C ILE A 531 20.26 10.23 16.09
N ILE A 532 19.53 10.63 17.14
CA ILE A 532 19.99 11.60 18.15
C ILE A 532 20.27 10.90 19.47
N GLU A 533 21.49 11.06 19.97
CA GLU A 533 21.94 10.67 21.30
C GLU A 533 22.04 11.92 22.20
N ASP A 534 21.26 11.93 23.29
CA ASP A 534 21.10 13.10 24.16
C ASP A 534 22.44 13.58 24.74
N GLY A 535 22.74 14.86 24.54
CA GLY A 535 23.97 15.51 25.00
C GLY A 535 25.19 15.30 24.10
N ILE A 536 25.10 14.41 23.11
CA ILE A 536 26.21 14.10 22.18
C ILE A 536 26.04 14.86 20.87
N ASN A 537 25.00 14.54 20.10
CA ASN A 537 24.74 15.11 18.77
C ASN A 537 23.38 15.82 18.67
N GLY A 538 22.74 16.06 19.82
CA GLY A 538 21.50 16.80 19.96
C GLY A 538 21.00 16.69 21.40
N LEU A 539 19.87 17.35 21.70
CA LEU A 539 19.21 17.28 22.99
C LEU A 539 17.81 16.69 22.81
N LEU A 540 17.43 15.79 23.71
CA LEU A 540 16.14 15.13 23.72
C LEU A 540 15.29 15.57 24.90
N VAL A 541 14.00 15.71 24.66
CA VAL A 541 12.95 15.95 25.66
C VAL A 541 11.80 14.97 25.46
N ASP A 542 11.04 14.71 26.51
CA ASP A 542 9.85 13.87 26.40
C ASP A 542 8.69 14.66 25.77
N MET A 543 7.76 13.94 25.15
CA MET A 543 6.56 14.52 24.53
C MET A 543 5.72 15.28 25.58
N GLU A 544 5.15 16.42 25.20
CA GLU A 544 4.40 17.37 26.08
C GLU A 544 5.22 18.07 27.19
N ASP A 545 6.51 17.75 27.37
CA ASP A 545 7.33 18.38 28.41
C ASP A 545 7.90 19.74 27.95
N HIS A 546 7.00 20.72 27.87
CA HIS A 546 7.36 22.11 27.56
C HIS A 546 8.36 22.72 28.57
N LYS A 547 8.43 22.21 29.81
CA LYS A 547 9.37 22.71 30.81
C LYS A 547 10.78 22.24 30.51
N ALA A 548 10.97 20.94 30.25
CA ALA A 548 12.25 20.43 29.80
C ALA A 548 12.68 21.09 28.47
N LEU A 549 11.74 21.33 27.55
CA LEU A 549 12.02 22.06 26.31
C LEU A 549 12.51 23.49 26.58
N ALA A 550 11.87 24.22 27.51
CA ALA A 550 12.29 25.56 27.93
C ALA A 550 13.69 25.57 28.58
N GLU A 551 14.00 24.56 29.39
CA GLU A 551 15.31 24.39 30.01
C GLU A 551 16.40 24.14 28.97
N ARG A 552 16.16 23.24 27.99
CA ARG A 552 17.11 22.98 26.90
C ARG A 552 17.28 24.20 25.99
N LEU A 553 16.21 24.93 25.70
CA LEU A 553 16.26 26.19 24.95
C LEU A 553 17.09 27.25 25.69
N THR A 554 16.87 27.41 27.00
CA THR A 554 17.63 28.35 27.84
C THR A 554 19.11 27.99 27.88
N LEU A 555 19.42 26.70 28.06
CA LEU A 555 20.79 26.18 28.03
C LEU A 555 21.47 26.49 26.70
N LEU A 556 20.85 26.12 25.59
CA LEU A 556 21.43 26.38 24.28
C LEU A 556 21.45 27.86 23.94
N GLY A 557 20.53 28.69 24.42
CA GLY A 557 20.56 30.14 24.22
C GLY A 557 21.80 30.78 24.86
N GLY A 558 22.17 30.33 26.07
CA GLY A 558 23.30 30.88 26.83
C GLY A 558 24.68 30.35 26.45
N ASP A 559 24.79 29.23 25.74
CA ASP A 559 26.07 28.53 25.52
C ASP A 559 26.38 28.29 24.03
N ALA A 560 27.16 29.20 23.43
CA ALA A 560 27.55 29.12 22.03
C ALA A 560 28.52 27.96 21.72
N GLU A 561 29.39 27.60 22.66
CA GLU A 561 30.34 26.49 22.48
C GLU A 561 29.60 25.15 22.51
N LEU A 562 28.62 25.00 23.39
CA LEU A 562 27.76 23.83 23.41
C LEU A 562 26.96 23.69 22.12
N ARG A 563 26.38 24.78 21.60
CA ARG A 563 25.68 24.75 20.31
C ARG A 563 26.60 24.25 19.19
N LYS A 564 27.81 24.80 19.11
CA LYS A 564 28.80 24.42 18.10
C LYS A 564 29.19 22.94 18.23
N ARG A 565 29.52 22.48 19.44
CA ARG A 565 29.89 21.08 19.71
C ARG A 565 28.79 20.10 19.30
N LEU A 566 27.54 20.36 19.71
CA LEU A 566 26.41 19.50 19.36
C LEU A 566 26.15 19.50 17.84
N GLY A 567 26.22 20.68 17.21
CA GLY A 567 26.05 20.82 15.76
C GLY A 567 27.11 20.11 14.94
N GLU A 568 28.38 20.18 15.34
CA GLU A 568 29.47 19.45 14.70
C GLU A 568 29.29 17.93 14.81
N ALA A 569 28.91 17.43 15.99
CA ALA A 569 28.60 16.01 16.20
C ALA A 569 27.37 15.54 15.41
N ALA A 570 26.33 16.39 15.31
CA ALA A 570 25.15 16.16 14.48
C ALA A 570 25.53 16.00 13.01
N ARG A 571 26.36 16.90 12.49
CA ARG A 571 26.85 16.87 11.11
C ARG A 571 27.70 15.64 10.82
N GLN A 572 28.56 15.26 11.76
CA GLN A 572 29.33 14.02 11.65
C GLN A 572 28.41 12.80 11.53
N THR A 573 27.40 12.70 12.40
CA THR A 573 26.41 11.62 12.37
C THR A 573 25.69 11.54 11.01
N PHE A 574 25.31 12.69 10.44
CA PHE A 574 24.69 12.75 9.13
C PHE A 574 25.58 12.15 8.04
N HIS A 575 26.84 12.58 7.94
CA HIS A 575 27.75 12.09 6.90
C HIS A 575 28.11 10.61 7.04
N GLU A 576 28.12 10.09 8.28
CA GLU A 576 28.44 8.69 8.55
C GLU A 576 27.27 7.73 8.26
N ARG A 577 26.02 8.19 8.39
CA ARG A 577 24.84 7.28 8.47
C ARG A 577 23.63 7.67 7.62
N LEU A 578 23.46 8.94 7.25
CA LEU A 578 22.19 9.49 6.75
C LEU A 578 22.32 10.11 5.35
N THR A 579 23.34 9.71 4.60
CA THR A 579 23.54 10.12 3.20
C THR A 579 22.99 9.08 2.23
N MET A 580 22.70 9.51 1.00
CA MET A 580 22.33 8.60 -0.08
C MET A 580 23.43 7.56 -0.38
N ASP A 581 24.70 7.87 -0.11
CA ASP A 581 25.81 6.92 -0.27
C ASP A 581 25.74 5.75 0.72
N GLN A 582 25.03 5.91 1.85
CA GLN A 582 24.76 4.81 2.80
C GLN A 582 23.47 4.07 2.46
N PHE A 583 22.41 4.81 2.12
CA PHE A 583 21.09 4.23 1.83
C PHE A 583 21.02 3.51 0.47
N GLY A 584 21.55 4.14 -0.58
CA GLY A 584 21.44 3.69 -1.97
C GLY A 584 21.96 2.28 -2.21
N PRO A 585 23.18 1.93 -1.78
CA PRO A 585 23.71 0.57 -1.95
C PRO A 585 22.89 -0.50 -1.22
N ALA A 586 22.42 -0.22 -0.01
CA ALA A 586 21.58 -1.15 0.75
C ALA A 586 20.20 -1.34 0.09
N PHE A 587 19.62 -0.27 -0.44
CA PHE A 587 18.39 -0.34 -1.21
C PHE A 587 18.58 -1.15 -2.50
N GLU A 588 19.67 -0.92 -3.24
CA GLU A 588 19.99 -1.64 -4.48
C GLU A 588 20.16 -3.14 -4.25
N GLU A 589 20.86 -3.55 -3.19
CA GLU A 589 21.02 -4.96 -2.83
C GLU A 589 19.68 -5.63 -2.52
N MET A 590 18.83 -4.97 -1.73
CA MET A 590 17.49 -5.44 -1.39
C MET A 590 16.59 -5.51 -2.63
N MET A 591 16.63 -4.47 -3.49
CA MET A 591 15.91 -4.43 -4.76
C MET A 591 16.33 -5.58 -5.68
N ALA A 592 17.63 -5.83 -5.82
CA ALA A 592 18.15 -6.94 -6.63
C ALA A 592 17.67 -8.30 -6.08
N ALA A 593 17.62 -8.47 -4.76
CA ALA A 593 17.12 -9.68 -4.13
C ALA A 593 15.61 -9.90 -4.35
N VAL A 594 14.84 -8.81 -4.49
CA VAL A 594 13.40 -8.86 -4.82
C VAL A 594 13.16 -9.20 -6.29
N VAL A 595 13.93 -8.61 -7.20
CA VAL A 595 13.71 -8.74 -8.65
C VAL A 595 14.28 -10.04 -9.21
N TYR A 596 15.46 -10.49 -8.76
CA TYR A 596 16.17 -11.63 -9.37
C TYR A 596 15.99 -12.96 -8.61
N LYS A 597 15.12 -13.01 -7.61
CA LYS A 597 14.58 -14.26 -7.04
C LYS A 597 13.34 -14.70 -7.80
#